data_AF-A0A1M5K6C0-F1
#
_entry.id   AF-A0A1M5K6C0-F1
#
_cell.length_a   1.000
_cell.length_b   1.000
_cell.length_c   1.000
_cell.angle_alpha   90.00
_cell.angle_beta   90.00
_cell.angle_gamma   90.00
#
_symmetry.space_group_name_H-M   'P 1'
#
loop_
_entity.id
_entity.type
_entity.pdbx_description
1 polymer ?
#
loop_
_entity_poly.entity_id
_entity_poly.type
_entity_poly.pdbx_seq_one_letter_code
_entity_poly.pdbx_strand_id
1 'polypeptide(L)'
;MLCFLGTMSLKAQVGINTDTPNTSAALEIVSSDKGILIPRMTSAQRVAMVNPAEGLIVYDTTLKCISQNAGTAANPGWVCLSGRDTQSGSFYMPSIAIDASAVVTNQSLDLYDEYKKQFSTPTVSSTGAPSSIPYFSNASDLYYYITFYDVSVLQINSLDAAGVLNYDILREAEHDTFMNIIFVVK
;
A
#
# COMPACT_ATOMS: atom_id res chain seq x y z
N MET A 1 11.00 64.04 -29.13
CA MET A 1 10.55 62.64 -29.28
C MET A 1 10.82 61.93 -27.95
N LEU A 2 9.78 61.77 -27.13
CA LEU A 2 9.90 61.19 -25.78
C LEU A 2 9.89 59.66 -25.95
N CYS A 3 11.03 59.00 -25.72
CA CYS A 3 11.16 57.55 -25.89
C CYS A 3 10.69 56.86 -24.60
N PHE A 4 9.56 56.16 -24.66
CA PHE A 4 9.00 55.41 -23.54
C PHE A 4 9.71 54.04 -23.46
N LEU A 5 10.63 53.85 -22.51
CA LEU A 5 11.23 52.55 -22.23
C LEU A 5 10.21 51.69 -21.47
N GLY A 6 9.44 50.88 -22.21
CA GLY A 6 8.59 49.84 -21.63
C GLY A 6 9.44 48.69 -21.11
N THR A 7 9.37 48.41 -19.80
CA THR A 7 10.04 47.27 -19.18
C THR A 7 9.29 45.97 -19.53
N MET A 8 9.84 45.18 -20.46
CA MET A 8 9.35 43.82 -20.70
C MET A 8 9.93 42.87 -19.65
N SER A 9 9.08 42.25 -18.83
CA SER A 9 9.46 41.18 -17.92
C SER A 9 9.51 39.86 -18.71
N LEU A 10 10.72 39.35 -18.96
CA LEU A 10 10.92 38.04 -19.56
C LEU A 10 10.81 36.97 -18.45
N LYS A 11 9.92 36.00 -18.61
CA LYS A 11 9.79 34.86 -17.69
C LYS A 11 10.86 33.81 -18.03
N ALA A 12 11.71 33.43 -17.07
CA ALA A 12 12.77 32.44 -17.23
C ALA A 12 12.30 30.99 -16.96
N GLN A 13 11.17 30.59 -17.55
CA GLN A 13 10.64 29.23 -17.44
C GLN A 13 11.20 28.33 -18.55
N VAL A 14 11.56 27.09 -18.23
CA VAL A 14 12.07 26.11 -19.19
C VAL A 14 10.93 25.24 -19.67
N GLY A 15 10.58 25.35 -20.95
CA GLY A 15 9.69 24.40 -21.62
C GLY A 15 10.48 23.41 -22.47
N ILE A 16 10.15 22.12 -22.39
CA ILE A 16 10.62 21.11 -23.35
C ILE A 16 9.39 20.57 -24.09
N ASN A 17 9.38 20.77 -25.41
CA ASN A 17 8.25 20.50 -26.31
C ASN A 17 6.96 21.27 -25.97
N THR A 18 7.07 22.43 -25.33
CA THR A 18 5.96 23.38 -25.14
C THR A 18 6.49 24.81 -25.12
N ASP A 19 5.85 25.70 -25.88
CA ASP A 19 6.18 27.13 -25.90
C ASP A 19 5.40 27.94 -24.85
N THR A 20 4.41 27.29 -24.22
CA THR A 20 3.58 27.87 -23.18
C THR A 20 3.64 27.02 -21.91
N PRO A 21 4.78 26.94 -21.21
CA PRO A 21 4.84 26.31 -19.91
C PRO A 21 3.81 26.92 -18.96
N ASN A 22 3.23 26.08 -18.11
CA ASN A 22 2.33 26.46 -17.05
C ASN A 22 2.98 27.54 -16.19
N THR A 23 2.21 28.57 -15.85
CA THR A 23 2.71 29.73 -15.10
C THR A 23 3.24 29.40 -13.70
N SER A 24 2.89 28.25 -13.13
CA SER A 24 3.43 27.78 -11.84
C SER A 24 4.64 26.85 -12.00
N ALA A 25 5.08 26.54 -13.22
CA ALA A 25 6.18 25.63 -13.50
C ALA A 25 7.47 26.38 -13.85
N ALA A 26 8.56 26.09 -13.12
CA ALA A 26 9.89 26.51 -13.55
C ALA A 26 10.45 25.63 -14.69
N LEU A 27 10.00 24.38 -14.76
CA LEU A 27 10.30 23.41 -15.82
C LEU A 27 9.02 22.62 -16.16
N GLU A 28 8.62 22.61 -17.42
CA GLU A 28 7.56 21.74 -17.95
C GLU A 28 8.07 20.94 -19.14
N ILE A 29 7.74 19.65 -19.17
CA ILE A 29 8.13 18.72 -20.23
C ILE A 29 6.87 18.04 -20.74
N VAL A 30 6.53 18.26 -22.01
CA VAL A 30 5.38 17.63 -22.66
C VAL A 30 5.87 16.55 -23.61
N SER A 31 5.36 15.33 -23.49
CA SER A 31 5.62 14.23 -24.42
C SER A 31 4.53 13.16 -24.25
N SER A 32 4.17 12.49 -25.34
CA SER A 32 3.22 11.37 -25.32
C SER A 32 3.91 10.00 -25.31
N ASP A 33 5.23 9.94 -25.55
CA ASP A 33 5.99 8.70 -25.77
C ASP A 33 7.35 8.66 -25.07
N LYS A 34 7.79 9.75 -24.42
CA LYS A 34 9.07 9.85 -23.68
C LYS A 34 8.85 10.32 -22.26
N GLY A 35 9.74 9.89 -21.36
CA GLY A 35 9.76 10.31 -19.96
C GLY A 35 11.02 11.08 -19.59
N ILE A 36 11.17 11.35 -18.29
CA ILE A 36 12.37 11.98 -17.72
C ILE A 36 13.26 10.89 -17.13
N LEU A 37 14.53 10.88 -17.52
CA LEU A 37 15.57 10.10 -16.85
C LEU A 37 16.29 11.01 -15.83
N ILE A 38 15.87 10.94 -14.57
CA ILE A 38 16.55 11.64 -13.47
C ILE A 38 17.92 11.00 -13.17
N PRO A 39 18.84 11.67 -12.45
CA PRO A 39 20.13 11.10 -12.08
C PRO A 39 19.99 9.72 -11.43
N ARG A 40 20.77 8.74 -11.91
CA ARG A 40 20.73 7.35 -11.45
C ARG A 40 22.01 7.01 -10.72
N MET A 41 21.89 6.39 -9.55
CA MET A 41 23.04 6.03 -8.72
C MET A 41 22.68 4.89 -7.76
N THR A 42 23.68 4.18 -7.23
CA THR A 42 23.45 3.17 -6.17
C THR A 42 23.13 3.84 -4.84
N SER A 43 22.58 3.08 -3.88
CA SER A 43 22.36 3.59 -2.52
C SER A 43 23.64 4.10 -1.86
N ALA A 44 24.77 3.40 -2.09
CA ALA A 44 26.06 3.80 -1.54
C ALA A 44 26.52 5.15 -2.10
N GLN A 45 26.38 5.39 -3.41
CA GLN A 45 26.73 6.66 -4.04
C GLN A 45 25.83 7.80 -3.55
N ARG A 46 24.53 7.54 -3.38
CA ARG A 46 23.54 8.49 -2.89
C ARG A 46 23.79 8.92 -1.45
N VAL A 47 24.10 7.97 -0.56
CA VAL A 47 24.45 8.24 0.84
C VAL A 47 25.79 8.96 0.96
N ALA A 48 26.71 8.73 0.02
CA ALA A 48 28.01 9.43 -0.03
C ALA A 48 27.93 10.89 -0.54
N MET A 49 26.77 11.37 -0.97
CA MET A 49 26.61 12.76 -1.39
C MET A 49 26.85 13.73 -0.23
N VAL A 50 27.71 14.71 -0.44
CA VAL A 50 27.99 15.77 0.55
C VAL A 50 26.94 16.86 0.40
N ASN A 51 26.20 17.14 1.48
CA ASN A 51 25.17 18.19 1.55
C ASN A 51 24.11 18.14 0.42
N PRO A 52 23.45 17.00 0.14
CA PRO A 52 22.40 16.94 -0.86
C PRO A 52 21.24 17.87 -0.47
N ALA A 53 20.73 18.67 -1.41
CA ALA A 53 19.66 19.60 -1.11
C ALA A 53 18.41 18.89 -0.54
N GLU A 54 17.66 19.58 0.31
CA GLU A 54 16.31 19.15 0.69
C GLU A 54 15.43 19.03 -0.55
N GLY A 55 14.64 17.96 -0.63
CA GLY A 55 13.79 17.65 -1.76
C GLY A 55 14.52 17.10 -2.99
N LEU A 56 15.85 16.93 -2.97
CA LEU A 56 16.60 16.37 -4.09
C LEU A 56 16.09 14.99 -4.49
N ILE A 57 15.84 14.77 -5.78
CA ILE A 57 15.28 13.52 -6.32
C ILE A 57 16.33 12.82 -7.20
N VAL A 58 16.52 11.53 -6.95
CA VAL A 58 17.37 10.64 -7.75
C VAL A 58 16.68 9.28 -7.92
N TYR A 59 17.08 8.50 -8.91
CA TYR A 59 16.66 7.11 -9.01
C TYR A 59 17.75 6.21 -8.39
N ASP A 60 17.40 5.53 -7.30
CA ASP A 60 18.30 4.58 -6.63
C ASP A 60 18.26 3.24 -7.35
N THR A 61 19.36 2.86 -7.99
CA THR A 61 19.45 1.63 -8.80
C THR A 61 19.57 0.36 -7.96
N THR A 62 19.95 0.48 -6.68
CA THR A 62 20.01 -0.65 -5.74
C THR A 62 18.62 -0.96 -5.21
N LEU A 63 17.90 0.07 -4.73
CA LEU A 63 16.52 -0.07 -4.22
C LEU A 63 15.45 -0.11 -5.31
N LYS A 64 15.82 0.24 -6.55
CA LYS A 64 14.92 0.31 -7.72
C LYS A 64 13.72 1.23 -7.48
N CYS A 65 13.97 2.40 -6.90
CA CYS A 65 12.92 3.37 -6.55
C CYS A 65 13.31 4.80 -6.92
N ILE A 66 12.31 5.67 -7.13
CA ILE A 66 12.52 7.11 -7.09
C ILE A 66 12.75 7.49 -5.62
N SER A 67 13.91 8.03 -5.30
CA SER A 67 14.25 8.43 -3.96
C SER A 67 14.41 9.94 -3.81
N GLN A 68 13.84 10.47 -2.72
CA GLN A 68 13.88 11.87 -2.36
C GLN A 68 14.61 12.08 -1.03
N ASN A 69 15.40 13.13 -0.92
CA ASN A 69 15.87 13.61 0.37
C ASN A 69 14.74 14.38 1.08
N ALA A 70 14.07 13.75 2.04
CA ALA A 70 13.08 14.35 2.92
C ALA A 70 13.69 14.91 4.23
N GLY A 71 15.02 14.82 4.39
CA GLY A 71 15.77 15.45 5.47
C GLY A 71 16.40 16.78 5.03
N THR A 72 17.36 17.26 5.81
CA THR A 72 18.08 18.49 5.49
C THR A 72 19.37 18.20 4.73
N ALA A 73 20.06 19.24 4.25
CA ALA A 73 21.37 19.06 3.63
C ALA A 73 22.42 18.51 4.61
N ALA A 74 22.39 18.94 5.87
CA ALA A 74 23.32 18.48 6.90
C ALA A 74 23.01 17.07 7.41
N ASN A 75 21.73 16.65 7.35
CA ASN A 75 21.28 15.33 7.78
C ASN A 75 20.24 14.78 6.78
N PRO A 76 20.71 14.18 5.66
CA PRO A 76 19.81 13.70 4.63
C PRO A 76 18.94 12.53 5.11
N GLY A 77 17.65 12.61 4.80
CA GLY A 77 16.61 11.65 5.17
C GLY A 77 16.00 11.03 3.92
N TRP A 78 16.61 9.96 3.46
CA TRP A 78 16.38 9.41 2.12
C TRP A 78 15.17 8.45 2.07
N VAL A 79 14.11 8.81 1.37
CA VAL A 79 12.85 8.04 1.27
C VAL A 79 12.57 7.56 -0.16
N CYS A 80 11.97 6.38 -0.34
CA CYS A 80 11.47 5.93 -1.65
C CYS A 80 10.03 6.42 -1.83
N LEU A 81 9.76 7.19 -2.89
CA LEU A 81 8.42 7.74 -3.17
C LEU A 81 7.47 6.74 -3.84
N SER A 82 7.99 5.60 -4.28
CA SER A 82 7.26 4.58 -5.03
C SER A 82 7.44 3.16 -4.50
N GLY A 83 8.04 3.00 -3.32
CA GLY A 83 7.98 1.71 -2.65
C GLY A 83 6.52 1.47 -2.27
N ARG A 84 5.88 0.41 -2.79
CA ARG A 84 4.82 -0.21 -1.98
C ARG A 84 5.48 -0.45 -0.63
N ASP A 85 4.91 0.12 0.42
CA ASP A 85 5.37 -0.16 1.76
C ASP A 85 5.25 -1.68 1.98
N THR A 86 6.36 -2.40 1.79
CA THR A 86 6.42 -3.84 1.97
C THR A 86 6.24 -4.22 3.44
N GLN A 87 6.19 -3.25 4.35
CA GLN A 87 5.95 -3.44 5.78
C GLN A 87 4.46 -3.48 6.14
N SER A 88 3.58 -2.86 5.33
CA SER A 88 2.13 -2.71 5.66
C SER A 88 1.21 -3.61 4.82
N GLY A 89 1.77 -4.56 4.07
CA GLY A 89 1.01 -5.42 3.17
C GLY A 89 0.18 -6.51 3.85
N SER A 90 0.09 -6.59 5.18
CA SER A 90 -0.65 -7.65 5.86
C SER A 90 -1.43 -7.17 7.07
N PHE A 91 -2.61 -7.75 7.30
CA PHE A 91 -3.46 -7.47 8.46
C PHE A 91 -4.15 -8.75 8.93
N TYR A 92 -4.53 -8.78 10.22
CA TYR A 92 -5.34 -9.88 10.74
C TYR A 92 -6.75 -9.82 10.16
N MET A 93 -7.30 -10.98 9.82
CA MET A 93 -8.73 -11.11 9.54
C MET A 93 -9.52 -10.73 10.82
N PRO A 94 -10.67 -10.04 10.70
CA PRO A 94 -11.53 -9.82 11.86
C PRO A 94 -11.99 -11.15 12.43
N SER A 95 -12.15 -11.21 13.76
CA SER A 95 -12.53 -12.44 14.45
C SER A 95 -13.87 -12.97 13.97
N ILE A 96 -13.98 -14.28 13.78
CA ILE A 96 -15.22 -14.97 13.41
C ILE A 96 -15.47 -16.11 14.39
N ALA A 97 -16.74 -16.43 14.63
CA ALA A 97 -17.13 -17.60 15.38
C ALA A 97 -17.31 -18.79 14.42
N ILE A 98 -16.67 -19.91 14.74
CA ILE A 98 -16.91 -21.20 14.07
C ILE A 98 -17.62 -22.10 15.10
N ASP A 99 -18.77 -22.65 14.72
CA ASP A 99 -19.51 -23.55 15.60
C ASP A 99 -18.81 -24.91 15.66
N ALA A 100 -18.23 -25.21 16.82
CA ALA A 100 -17.56 -26.46 17.12
C ALA A 100 -18.36 -27.31 18.14
N SER A 101 -19.69 -27.12 18.23
CA SER A 101 -20.56 -27.87 19.14
C SER A 101 -20.88 -29.30 18.67
N ALA A 102 -20.58 -29.64 17.42
CA ALA A 102 -20.82 -30.95 16.86
C ALA A 102 -19.72 -31.35 15.88
N VAL A 103 -19.46 -32.66 15.80
CA VAL A 103 -18.59 -33.22 14.75
C VAL A 103 -19.28 -33.06 13.40
N VAL A 104 -18.67 -32.29 12.52
CA VAL A 104 -19.16 -32.01 11.18
C VAL A 104 -18.01 -32.10 10.19
N THR A 105 -18.32 -32.46 8.94
CA THR A 105 -17.32 -32.60 7.88
C THR A 105 -17.66 -31.72 6.70
N ASN A 106 -16.63 -31.38 5.93
CA ASN A 106 -16.70 -30.67 4.66
C ASN A 106 -17.47 -29.34 4.75
N GLN A 107 -17.28 -28.63 5.86
CA GLN A 107 -17.86 -27.30 6.04
C GLN A 107 -17.10 -26.29 5.19
N SER A 108 -17.84 -25.32 4.67
CA SER A 108 -17.29 -24.26 3.82
C SER A 108 -17.52 -22.91 4.48
N LEU A 109 -16.47 -22.07 4.48
CA LEU A 109 -16.48 -20.73 5.03
C LEU A 109 -15.72 -19.79 4.10
N ASP A 110 -16.42 -18.80 3.56
CA ASP A 110 -15.79 -17.75 2.77
C ASP A 110 -15.20 -16.68 3.70
N LEU A 111 -13.88 -16.67 3.81
CA LEU A 111 -13.16 -15.75 4.70
C LEU A 111 -13.26 -14.30 4.20
N TYR A 112 -13.32 -14.08 2.88
CA TYR A 112 -13.42 -12.75 2.32
C TYR A 112 -14.79 -12.14 2.56
N ASP A 113 -15.86 -12.94 2.42
CA ASP A 113 -17.22 -12.48 2.71
C ASP A 113 -17.43 -12.15 4.19
N GLU A 114 -16.89 -12.96 5.12
CA GLU A 114 -16.95 -12.63 6.56
C GLU A 114 -16.14 -11.36 6.89
N TYR A 115 -14.99 -11.16 6.24
CA TYR A 115 -14.23 -9.90 6.34
C TYR A 115 -15.06 -8.70 5.87
N LYS A 116 -15.64 -8.80 4.66
CA LYS A 116 -16.44 -7.74 4.06
C LYS A 116 -17.65 -7.39 4.89
N LYS A 117 -18.34 -8.39 5.43
CA LYS A 117 -19.50 -8.23 6.31
C LYS A 117 -19.18 -7.37 7.53
N GLN A 118 -18.10 -7.70 8.25
CA GLN A 118 -17.73 -6.95 9.45
C GLN A 118 -17.25 -5.52 9.15
N PHE A 119 -16.58 -5.31 8.01
CA PHE A 119 -16.09 -3.98 7.61
C PHE A 119 -17.21 -3.11 7.01
N SER A 120 -18.21 -3.71 6.37
CA SER A 120 -19.35 -3.00 5.79
C SER A 120 -20.36 -2.55 6.84
N THR A 121 -20.54 -3.33 7.92
CA THR A 121 -21.50 -3.04 8.99
C THR A 121 -20.86 -3.22 10.37
N PRO A 122 -19.92 -2.34 10.78
CA PRO A 122 -19.33 -2.39 12.11
C PRO A 122 -20.41 -2.18 13.18
N THR A 123 -20.43 -3.04 14.20
CA THR A 123 -21.46 -3.02 15.26
C THR A 123 -21.47 -1.73 16.06
N VAL A 124 -20.29 -1.14 16.27
CA VAL A 124 -20.11 0.11 17.00
C VAL A 124 -19.07 0.94 16.27
N SER A 125 -19.28 2.24 16.22
CA SER A 125 -18.33 3.20 15.61
C SER A 125 -18.25 4.44 16.49
N SER A 126 -17.10 5.13 16.48
CA SER A 126 -16.94 6.39 17.21
C SER A 126 -17.79 7.49 16.58
N THR A 127 -18.13 8.52 17.37
CA THR A 127 -18.88 9.68 16.88
C THR A 127 -18.13 10.34 15.71
N GLY A 128 -18.81 10.48 14.57
CA GLY A 128 -18.24 11.08 13.36
C GLY A 128 -17.48 10.11 12.45
N ALA A 129 -17.34 8.83 12.83
CA ALA A 129 -16.80 7.83 11.93
C ALA A 129 -17.77 7.51 10.77
N PRO A 130 -17.26 7.16 9.58
CA PRO A 130 -18.09 6.63 8.51
C PRO A 130 -18.84 5.35 8.93
N SER A 131 -19.94 5.04 8.25
CA SER A 131 -20.75 3.85 8.53
C SER A 131 -20.08 2.52 8.14
N SER A 132 -18.94 2.58 7.47
CA SER A 132 -18.16 1.42 7.04
C SER A 132 -16.67 1.70 7.17
N ILE A 133 -15.90 0.66 7.48
CA ILE A 133 -14.43 0.69 7.44
C ILE A 133 -14.01 0.43 5.98
N PRO A 134 -13.06 1.16 5.40
CA PRO A 134 -12.54 0.84 4.07
C PRO A 134 -12.02 -0.60 3.97
N TYR A 135 -12.35 -1.30 2.89
CA TYR A 135 -11.96 -2.69 2.66
C TYR A 135 -11.61 -2.98 1.20
N PHE A 136 -10.87 -4.06 0.95
CA PHE A 136 -10.52 -4.49 -0.41
C PHE A 136 -11.75 -4.96 -1.17
N SER A 137 -11.95 -4.46 -2.39
CA SER A 137 -13.19 -4.72 -3.14
C SER A 137 -13.28 -6.11 -3.76
N ASN A 138 -12.15 -6.83 -3.91
CA ASN A 138 -12.13 -8.16 -4.48
C ASN A 138 -11.29 -9.12 -3.62
N ALA A 139 -11.75 -10.37 -3.50
CA ALA A 139 -10.98 -11.44 -2.88
C ALA A 139 -9.62 -11.69 -3.58
N SER A 140 -9.54 -11.42 -4.88
CA SER A 140 -8.32 -11.57 -5.68
C SER A 140 -7.22 -10.59 -5.30
N ASP A 141 -7.52 -9.53 -4.56
CA ASP A 141 -6.54 -8.52 -4.14
C ASP A 141 -5.76 -8.97 -2.89
N LEU A 142 -6.09 -10.15 -2.36
CA LEU A 142 -5.56 -10.70 -1.11
C LEU A 142 -5.04 -12.14 -1.28
N TYR A 143 -4.00 -12.47 -0.53
CA TYR A 143 -3.59 -13.82 -0.16
C TYR A 143 -4.08 -14.12 1.26
N TYR A 144 -4.39 -15.39 1.53
CA TYR A 144 -4.97 -15.86 2.80
C TYR A 144 -4.03 -16.84 3.47
N TYR A 145 -3.72 -16.61 4.75
CA TYR A 145 -2.82 -17.47 5.53
C TYR A 145 -3.47 -17.82 6.86
N ILE A 146 -3.46 -19.11 7.21
CA ILE A 146 -3.77 -19.57 8.57
C ILE A 146 -2.43 -19.75 9.28
N THR A 147 -2.16 -18.94 10.29
CA THR A 147 -0.90 -19.00 11.04
C THR A 147 -1.00 -19.86 12.30
N PHE A 148 -2.21 -20.15 12.75
CA PHE A 148 -2.48 -21.05 13.87
C PHE A 148 -3.94 -21.54 13.84
N TYR A 149 -4.16 -22.79 14.23
CA TYR A 149 -5.45 -23.34 14.61
C TYR A 149 -5.24 -24.55 15.53
N ASP A 150 -6.26 -24.91 16.31
CA ASP A 150 -6.24 -26.11 17.14
C ASP A 150 -6.54 -27.36 16.31
N VAL A 151 -5.48 -28.09 15.96
CA VAL A 151 -5.56 -29.34 15.18
C VAL A 151 -6.30 -30.48 15.90
N SER A 152 -6.55 -30.36 17.20
CA SER A 152 -7.28 -31.37 17.96
C SER A 152 -8.80 -31.22 17.83
N VAL A 153 -9.28 -30.02 17.45
CA VAL A 153 -10.71 -29.69 17.29
C VAL A 153 -11.06 -29.51 15.82
N LEU A 154 -10.16 -28.92 15.03
CA LEU A 154 -10.38 -28.56 13.63
C LEU A 154 -9.39 -29.28 12.71
N GLN A 155 -9.86 -29.66 11.52
CA GLN A 155 -8.99 -30.05 10.41
C GLN A 155 -9.22 -29.10 9.24
N ILE A 156 -8.14 -28.57 8.67
CA ILE A 156 -8.20 -27.76 7.45
C ILE A 156 -7.96 -28.66 6.25
N ASN A 157 -8.98 -28.79 5.40
CA ASN A 157 -8.92 -29.63 4.21
C ASN A 157 -8.34 -28.86 3.02
N SER A 158 -8.74 -27.58 2.87
CA SER A 158 -8.20 -26.70 1.83
C SER A 158 -8.47 -25.23 2.14
N LEU A 159 -7.63 -24.34 1.61
CA LEU A 159 -7.88 -22.91 1.49
C LEU A 159 -7.54 -22.48 0.07
N ASP A 160 -8.52 -21.99 -0.67
CA ASP A 160 -8.33 -21.64 -2.08
C ASP A 160 -7.92 -20.18 -2.31
N ALA A 161 -7.67 -19.82 -3.57
CA ALA A 161 -7.25 -18.48 -3.97
C ALA A 161 -8.35 -17.41 -3.86
N ALA A 162 -9.61 -17.81 -3.71
CA ALA A 162 -10.73 -16.93 -3.45
C ALA A 162 -10.95 -16.69 -1.95
N GLY A 163 -10.20 -17.37 -1.08
CA GLY A 163 -10.35 -17.26 0.37
C GLY A 163 -11.44 -18.18 0.93
N VAL A 164 -11.88 -19.19 0.17
CA VAL A 164 -12.85 -20.17 0.65
C VAL A 164 -12.10 -21.26 1.41
N LEU A 165 -12.38 -21.34 2.70
CA LEU A 165 -11.87 -22.35 3.62
C LEU A 165 -12.78 -23.57 3.62
N ASN A 166 -12.19 -24.75 3.50
CA ASN A 166 -12.86 -26.03 3.74
C ASN A 166 -12.28 -26.68 5.00
N TYR A 167 -13.14 -27.08 5.92
CA TYR A 167 -12.73 -27.62 7.21
C TYR A 167 -13.70 -28.66 7.77
N ASP A 168 -13.19 -29.43 8.73
CA ASP A 168 -13.96 -30.36 9.56
C ASP A 168 -13.86 -29.95 11.03
N ILE A 169 -14.91 -30.25 11.81
CA ILE A 169 -14.87 -30.29 13.27
C ILE A 169 -14.69 -31.74 13.68
N LEU A 170 -13.55 -32.06 14.27
CA LEU A 170 -13.16 -33.42 14.65
C LEU A 170 -13.79 -33.88 15.96
N ARG A 171 -14.08 -32.94 16.85
CA ARG A 171 -14.73 -33.18 18.14
C ARG A 171 -15.42 -31.91 18.64
N GLU A 172 -16.36 -32.08 19.56
CA GLU A 172 -16.91 -30.97 20.33
C GLU A 172 -15.79 -30.27 21.11
N ALA A 173 -15.75 -28.94 21.05
CA ALA A 173 -14.76 -28.16 21.78
C ALA A 173 -15.08 -28.11 23.28
N GLU A 174 -14.19 -28.64 24.12
CA GLU A 174 -14.35 -28.60 25.60
C GLU A 174 -14.14 -27.18 26.18
N HIS A 175 -13.40 -26.33 25.45
CA HIS A 175 -13.08 -24.94 25.77
C HIS A 175 -13.10 -24.08 24.50
N ASP A 176 -13.13 -22.75 24.66
CA ASP A 176 -13.03 -21.81 23.54
C ASP A 176 -11.76 -22.10 22.70
N THR A 177 -11.95 -22.47 21.44
CA THR A 177 -10.88 -22.68 20.46
C THR A 177 -10.84 -21.53 19.46
N PHE A 178 -9.69 -21.24 18.87
CA PHE A 178 -9.54 -20.12 17.93
C PHE A 178 -8.56 -20.43 16.79
N MET A 179 -8.69 -19.64 15.72
CA MET A 179 -7.84 -19.69 14.53
C MET A 179 -7.27 -18.29 14.27
N ASN A 180 -5.98 -18.22 13.94
CA ASN A 180 -5.33 -16.98 13.53
C ASN A 180 -5.20 -16.95 12.01
N ILE A 181 -5.80 -15.93 11.40
CA ILE A 181 -5.84 -15.75 9.96
C ILE A 181 -5.24 -14.37 9.62
N ILE A 182 -4.32 -14.34 8.66
CA ILE A 182 -3.68 -13.13 8.14
C ILE A 182 -4.01 -12.99 6.66
N PHE A 183 -4.45 -11.80 6.27
CA PHE A 183 -4.63 -11.40 4.88
C PHE A 183 -3.42 -10.59 4.44
N VAL A 184 -2.89 -10.89 3.24
CA VAL A 184 -1.74 -10.19 2.65
C VAL A 184 -2.15 -9.60 1.31
N VAL A 185 -1.93 -8.30 1.12
CA VAL A 185 -2.22 -7.57 -0.10
C VAL A 185 -1.30 -8.01 -1.25
N LYS A 186 -1.88 -8.22 -2.43
CA LYS A 186 -1.13 -8.57 -3.65
C LYS A 186 -0.42 -7.39 -4.31
#